data_AF-A0A534UTE5-F1
#
_entry.id   AF-A0A534UTE5-F1
#
_cell.length_a   1.000
_cell.length_b   1.000
_cell.length_c   1.000
_cell.angle_alpha   90.00
_cell.angle_beta   90.00
_cell.angle_gamma   90.00
#
_symmetry.space_group_name_H-M   'P 1'
#
loop_
_entity.id
_entity.type
_entity.pdbx_description
1 polymer ?
#
loop_
_entity_poly.entity_id
_entity_poly.type
_entity_poly.pdbx_seq_one_letter_code
_entity_poly.pdbx_strand_id
1 'polypeptide(L)'
;MATRMVAVRLDPSEATLPRVRDRFHLTKDDISEDFGIVSLDPAAHLYAILVEEEAAARLEGREAVAGVYANPKIEPFGPPKKS
;
A
#
# COMPACT_ATOMS: atom_id res chain seq x y z
N MET A 1 11.62 -8.03 -1.38
CA MET A 1 10.99 -8.38 -0.09
C MET A 1 9.48 -8.44 -0.30
N ALA A 2 8.72 -8.97 0.66
CA ALA A 2 7.27 -9.05 0.51
C ALA A 2 6.65 -7.69 0.79
N THR A 3 5.75 -7.23 -0.10
CA THR A 3 5.04 -5.96 0.08
C THR A 3 3.61 -6.20 0.53
N ARG A 4 3.02 -5.18 1.15
CA ARG A 4 1.62 -5.13 1.54
C ARG A 4 0.98 -3.88 0.98
N MET A 5 -0.27 -4.01 0.56
CA MET A 5 -1.08 -2.86 0.17
C MET A 5 -1.76 -2.30 1.42
N VAL A 6 -1.61 -1.00 1.64
CA VAL A 6 -2.24 -0.32 2.77
C VAL A 6 -3.23 0.69 2.24
N ALA A 7 -4.48 0.58 2.69
CA ALA A 7 -5.50 1.57 2.43
C ALA A 7 -5.44 2.64 3.52
N VAL A 8 -5.25 3.89 3.13
CA VAL A 8 -5.11 5.04 4.02
C VAL A 8 -6.12 6.13 3.67
N ARG A 9 -6.59 6.84 4.70
CA ARG A 9 -7.40 8.05 4.53
C ARG A 9 -6.50 9.27 4.59
N LEU A 10 -6.53 10.09 3.53
CA LEU A 10 -5.67 11.26 3.38
C LEU A 10 -6.50 12.45 2.90
N ASP A 11 -6.15 13.66 3.33
CA ASP A 11 -6.67 14.83 2.61
C ASP A 11 -6.15 14.80 1.16
N PRO A 12 -6.98 15.11 0.15
CA PRO A 12 -6.54 15.09 -1.25
C PRO A 12 -5.30 15.95 -1.53
N SER A 13 -5.13 17.07 -0.81
CA SER A 13 -3.94 17.92 -0.92
C SER A 13 -2.68 17.29 -0.32
N GLU A 14 -2.84 16.28 0.54
CA GLU A 14 -1.76 15.53 1.18
C GLU A 14 -1.47 14.18 0.50
N ALA A 15 -2.22 13.80 -0.54
CA ALA A 15 -2.06 12.53 -1.26
C ALA A 15 -0.81 12.49 -2.16
N THR A 16 0.36 12.76 -1.58
CA THR A 16 1.68 12.74 -2.23
C THR A 16 2.67 11.89 -1.42
N LEU A 17 3.59 11.21 -2.09
CA LEU A 17 4.56 10.32 -1.42
C LEU A 17 5.35 11.02 -0.31
N PRO A 18 5.87 12.26 -0.47
CA PRO A 18 6.54 12.96 0.61
C PRO A 18 5.66 13.15 1.85
N ARG A 19 4.40 13.59 1.65
CA ARG A 19 3.47 13.83 2.75
C ARG A 19 3.06 12.55 3.46
N VAL A 20 2.81 11.48 2.70
CA VAL A 20 2.50 10.16 3.26
C VAL A 20 3.68 9.64 4.09
N ARG A 21 4.91 9.76 3.57
CA ARG A 21 6.11 9.37 4.32
C ARG A 21 6.26 10.14 5.62
N ASP A 22 6.14 11.46 5.57
CA ASP A 22 6.26 12.31 6.75
C ASP A 22 5.18 11.96 7.79
N ARG A 23 3.93 11.80 7.34
CA ARG A 23 2.77 11.51 8.20
C ARG A 23 2.85 10.16 8.89
N PHE A 24 3.35 9.14 8.19
CA PHE A 24 3.42 7.78 8.71
C PHE A 24 4.80 7.39 9.24
N HIS A 25 5.77 8.30 9.16
CA HIS A 25 7.18 8.08 9.50
C HIS A 25 7.80 6.92 8.70
N LEU A 26 7.55 6.93 7.38
CA LEU A 26 8.10 5.96 6.43
C LEU A 26 9.35 6.54 5.77
N THR A 27 10.35 5.69 5.57
CA THR A 27 11.53 6.01 4.76
C THR A 27 11.22 5.87 3.27
N LYS A 28 12.21 6.20 2.42
CA LYS A 28 12.11 5.95 0.97
C LYS A 28 12.01 4.47 0.64
N ASP A 29 12.68 3.62 1.42
CA ASP A 29 12.74 2.19 1.15
C ASP A 29 11.51 1.46 1.69
N ASP A 30 10.77 2.07 2.63
CA ASP A 30 9.52 1.50 3.15
C ASP A 30 8.36 1.60 2.15
N ILE A 31 8.40 2.49 1.15
CA ILE A 31 7.29 2.79 0.24
C ILE A 31 7.70 2.67 -1.23
N SER A 32 6.86 2.00 -2.03
CA SER A 32 7.14 1.79 -3.45
C SER A 32 6.92 3.05 -4.27
N GLU A 33 8.01 3.74 -4.65
CA GLU A 33 7.93 4.92 -5.54
C GLU A 33 7.35 4.57 -6.92
N ASP A 34 7.60 3.34 -7.41
CA ASP A 34 7.05 2.84 -8.69
C ASP A 34 5.53 2.63 -8.66
N PHE A 35 4.97 2.34 -7.47
CA PHE A 35 3.52 2.19 -7.31
C PHE A 35 2.86 3.53 -7.05
N GLY A 36 3.52 4.39 -6.28
CA GLY A 36 3.04 5.71 -5.94
C GLY A 36 1.85 5.67 -4.98
N ILE A 37 0.88 6.55 -5.22
CA ILE A 37 -0.36 6.65 -4.47
C ILE A 37 -1.51 6.52 -5.46
N VAL A 38 -2.39 5.56 -5.21
CA VAL A 38 -3.53 5.27 -6.08
C VAL A 38 -4.81 5.60 -5.35
N SER A 39 -5.68 6.41 -5.94
CA SER A 39 -7.00 6.67 -5.34
C SER A 39 -7.89 5.43 -5.49
N LEU A 40 -8.41 4.94 -4.36
CA LEU A 40 -9.36 3.82 -4.33
C LEU A 40 -10.80 4.35 -4.36
N ASP A 41 -11.07 5.38 -3.56
CA ASP A 41 -12.35 6.07 -3.51
C ASP A 41 -12.10 7.56 -3.24
N PRO A 42 -12.19 8.42 -4.27
CA PRO A 42 -12.01 9.86 -4.11
C PRO A 42 -13.06 10.52 -3.21
N ALA A 43 -14.28 9.98 -3.11
CA ALA A 43 -15.33 10.57 -2.27
C ALA A 43 -15.09 10.25 -0.79
N ALA A 44 -14.52 9.07 -0.51
CA ALA A 44 -14.13 8.66 0.84
C ALA A 44 -12.70 9.07 1.22
N HIS A 45 -12.01 9.84 0.37
CA HIS A 45 -10.61 10.26 0.58
C HIS A 45 -9.68 9.06 0.84
N LEU A 46 -9.94 7.94 0.15
CA LEU A 46 -9.27 6.67 0.36
C LEU A 46 -8.24 6.39 -0.74
N TYR A 47 -7.03 6.04 -0.31
CA TYR A 47 -5.89 5.82 -1.18
C TYR A 47 -5.17 4.52 -0.83
N ALA A 48 -4.62 3.85 -1.83
CA ALA A 48 -3.71 2.72 -1.68
C ALA A 48 -2.27 3.18 -1.83
N ILE A 49 -1.42 2.63 -0.97
CA ILE A 49 0.04 2.65 -1.09
C ILE A 49 0.58 1.23 -0.98
N LEU A 50 1.70 0.95 -1.64
CA LEU A 50 2.47 -0.27 -1.42
C LEU A 50 3.64 0.04 -0.51
N VAL A 51 3.77 -0.74 0.56
CA VAL A 51 4.87 -0.63 1.51
C VAL A 51 5.48 -1.99 1.78
N GLU A 52 6.70 -1.99 2.29
CA GLU A 52 7.35 -3.20 2.80
C GLU A 52 6.55 -3.82 3.96
N GLU A 53 6.58 -5.14 4.08
CA GLU A 53 5.78 -5.87 5.06
C GLU A 53 6.02 -5.41 6.51
N GLU A 54 7.28 -5.16 6.87
CA GLU A 54 7.64 -4.65 8.20
C GLU A 54 7.07 -3.24 8.44
N ALA A 55 7.00 -2.41 7.41
CA ALA A 55 6.40 -1.09 7.49
C ALA A 55 4.88 -1.19 7.67
N ALA A 56 4.23 -2.08 6.92
CA ALA A 56 2.80 -2.33 7.03
C ALA A 56 2.38 -2.74 8.44
N ALA A 57 3.16 -3.62 9.08
CA ALA A 57 2.92 -4.03 10.47
C ALA A 57 2.95 -2.86 11.46
N ARG A 58 3.78 -1.83 11.22
CA ARG A 58 3.82 -0.60 12.05
C ARG A 58 2.63 0.33 11.82
N LEU A 59 1.93 0.18 10.69
CA LEU A 59 0.77 0.99 10.29
C LEU A 59 -0.56 0.38 10.72
N GLU A 60 -0.60 -0.94 10.87
CA GLU A 60 -1.80 -1.67 11.27
C GLU A 60 -2.41 -1.12 12.57
N GLY A 61 -3.73 -0.91 12.57
CA GLY A 61 -4.47 -0.38 13.71
C GLY A 61 -4.39 1.13 13.93
N ARG A 62 -3.62 1.90 13.13
CA ARG A 62 -3.65 3.37 13.18
C ARG A 62 -4.97 3.91 12.64
N GLU A 63 -5.47 5.00 13.24
CA GLU A 63 -6.77 5.60 12.89
C GLU A 63 -6.91 5.98 11.40
N ALA A 64 -5.84 6.52 10.81
CA ALA A 64 -5.81 6.90 9.39
C ALA A 64 -5.64 5.71 8.42
N VAL A 65 -5.49 4.49 8.93
CA VAL A 65 -5.30 3.27 8.14
C VAL A 65 -6.61 2.48 8.14
N ALA A 66 -7.21 2.37 6.96
CA ALA A 66 -8.45 1.62 6.76
C ALA A 66 -8.21 0.11 6.72
N GLY A 67 -7.02 -0.34 6.33
CA GLY A 67 -6.65 -1.75 6.35
C GLY A 67 -5.31 -2.06 5.70
N VAL A 68 -4.76 -3.22 6.03
CA VAL A 68 -3.55 -3.81 5.45
C VAL A 68 -3.93 -5.09 4.71
N TYR A 69 -3.50 -5.22 3.46
CA TYR A 69 -3.89 -6.30 2.56
C TYR A 69 -2.65 -6.98 1.97
N ALA A 70 -2.75 -8.29 1.77
CA ALA A 70 -1.69 -9.06 1.10
C ALA A 70 -1.53 -8.60 -0.36
N ASN A 71 -0.30 -8.53 -0.83
CA ASN A 71 0.04 -8.32 -2.25
C ASN A 71 0.78 -9.55 -2.81
N PRO A 72 0.11 -10.71 -2.93
CA PRO A 72 0.77 -11.92 -3.41
C PRO A 72 1.17 -11.75 -4.88
N LYS A 73 2.38 -12.19 -5.23
CA LYS A 73 2.80 -12.28 -6.62
C LYS A 73 1.94 -13.33 -7.32
N ILE A 74 1.26 -12.94 -8.39
CA ILE A 74 0.54 -13.88 -9.24
C ILE A 74 1.57 -14.61 -10.09
N GLU A 75 1.61 -15.94 -9.99
CA GLU A 75 2.40 -16.80 -10.87
C GLU A 75 1.46 -17.53 -11.84
N PRO A 76 1.88 -17.76 -13.10
CA PRO A 76 1.07 -18.52 -14.03
C PRO A 76 0.83 -19.92 -13.48
N PHE A 77 -0.42 -20.37 -13.53
CA PHE A 77 -0.70 -21.79 -13.43
C PHE A 77 0.06 -22.45 -14.59
N GLY A 78 1.04 -23.30 -14.25
CA GLY A 78 1.89 -23.97 -15.23
C GLY A 78 1.07 -24.68 -16.32
N PRO A 79 1.73 -25.15 -17.39
CA PRO A 79 1.01 -25.73 -18.53
C PRO A 79 0.02 -26.82 -18.06
N PRO A 80 -1.19 -26.88 -18.64
CA PRO A 80 -2.20 -27.85 -18.23
C PRO A 80 -1.63 -29.26 -18.34
N LYS A 81 -1.78 -30.06 -17.28
CA LYS A 81 -1.38 -31.47 -17.28
C LYS A 81 -2.25 -32.21 -18.29
N LYS A 82 -1.64 -32.85 -19.28
CA LYS A 82 -2.34 -33.79 -20.16
C LYS A 82 -2.72 -35.01 -19.31
N SER A 83 -4.02 -35.26 -19.17
CA SER A 83 -4.58 -36.51 -18.65
C SER A 83 -4.42 -37.65 -19.64
#